data_AF-A0A0M2KJP4-F1
#
_entry.id   AF-A0A0M2KJP4-F1
#
_cell.length_a   1.000
_cell.length_b   1.000
_cell.length_c   1.000
_cell.angle_alpha   90.00
_cell.angle_beta   90.00
_cell.angle_gamma   90.00
#
_symmetry.space_group_name_H-M   'P 1'
#
loop_
_entity.id
_entity.type
_entity.pdbx_description
1 polymer ?
#
loop_
_entity_poly.entity_id
_entity_poly.type
_entity_poly.pdbx_seq_one_letter_code
_entity_poly.pdbx_strand_id
1 'polypeptide(L)' 'MSVTLIIKFTHAEDGINVEPEINAKADYHCIHEMAHATATIDYARRAAREINALLNRRNTHWRH' A
#
# COMPACT_ATOMS: atom_id res chain seq x y z
N MET A 1 -9.80 13.95 15.61
CA MET A 1 -9.69 12.60 16.21
C MET A 1 -8.38 11.99 15.74
N SER A 2 -7.96 10.82 16.25
CA SER A 2 -6.77 10.14 15.70
C SER A 2 -7.18 8.87 14.98
N VAL A 3 -6.80 8.76 13.71
CA VAL A 3 -6.82 7.51 12.94
C VAL A 3 -5.40 7.00 12.86
N THR A 4 -5.17 5.75 13.25
CA THR A 4 -3.87 5.10 13.12
C THR A 4 -3.88 4.23 11.88
N LEU A 5 -2.93 4.48 10.99
CA LEU A 5 -2.71 3.69 9.78
C LEU A 5 -1.40 2.92 9.92
N ILE A 6 -1.46 1.61 9.75
CA ILE A 6 -0.28 0.74 9.65
C ILE A 6 -0.22 0.23 8.22
N ILE A 7 0.92 0.39 7.56
CA ILE A 7 1.15 -0.15 6.21
C ILE A 7 2.36 -1.06 6.28
N LYS A 8 2.13 -2.36 6.13
CA LYS A 8 3.20 -3.35 6.05
C LYS A 8 3.56 -3.60 4.60
N PHE A 9 4.84 -3.46 4.29
CA PHE A 9 5.42 -3.80 3.00
C PHE A 9 6.23 -5.08 3.15
N THR A 10 5.95 -6.07 2.31
CA THR A 10 6.73 -7.31 2.26
C THR A 10 7.34 -7.43 0.87
N HIS A 11 8.66 -7.44 0.77
CA HIS A 11 9.37 -7.69 -0.47
C HIS A 11 9.77 -9.17 -0.54
N ALA A 12 9.29 -9.85 -1.57
CA ALA A 12 9.54 -11.26 -1.86
C ALA A 12 10.00 -11.40 -3.33
N GLU A 13 10.33 -12.63 -3.75
CA GLU A 13 10.84 -12.90 -5.10
C GLU A 13 9.84 -12.55 -6.22
N ASP A 14 8.54 -12.64 -5.93
CA ASP A 14 7.43 -12.33 -6.82
C ASP A 14 7.01 -10.84 -6.79
N GLY A 15 7.61 -10.04 -5.89
CA GLY A 15 7.46 -8.59 -5.84
C GLY A 15 7.21 -8.03 -4.43
N ILE A 16 6.61 -6.85 -4.38
CA ILE A 16 6.21 -6.13 -3.17
C ILE A 16 4.72 -6.34 -2.93
N ASN A 17 4.37 -6.84 -1.76
CA ASN A 17 3.01 -6.89 -1.24
C ASN A 17 2.77 -5.77 -0.22
N VAL A 18 1.54 -5.23 -0.19
CA VAL A 18 1.13 -4.14 0.70
C VAL A 18 -0.10 -4.57 1.49
N GLU A 19 0.06 -4.66 2.81
CA GLU A 19 -0.99 -5.04 3.76
C GLU A 19 -1.30 -3.84 4.66
N PRO A 20 -2.43 -3.14 4.44
CA PRO A 20 -2.83 -2.02 5.26
C PRO A 20 -3.78 -2.42 6.40
N GLU A 21 -3.67 -1.73 7.51
CA GLU A 21 -4.61 -1.79 8.65
C GLU A 21 -4.95 -0.37 9.09
N ILE A 22 -6.25 -0.07 9.20
CA ILE A 22 -6.75 1.18 9.76
C ILE A 22 -7.38 0.88 11.11
N ASN A 23 -6.88 1.54 12.15
CA ASN A 23 -7.46 1.52 13.48
C ASN A 23 -8.00 2.91 13.82
N ALA A 24 -9.33 2.99 13.98
CA ALA A 24 -10.05 4.21 14.30
C ALA A 24 -11.13 3.90 15.33
N LYS A 25 -11.51 4.90 16.13
CA LYS A 25 -12.69 4.76 17.00
C LYS A 25 -13.94 4.70 16.14
N ALA A 26 -14.93 3.90 16.57
CA ALA A 26 -16.17 3.65 15.83
C ALA A 26 -17.20 4.81 15.94
N ASP A 27 -16.73 6.04 16.12
CA ASP A 27 -17.54 7.24 16.14
C ASP A 27 -17.40 7.99 14.81
N TYR A 28 -18.53 8.44 14.28
CA TYR A 28 -18.69 9.04 12.96
C TYR A 28 -17.94 10.38 12.76
N HIS A 29 -17.07 10.78 13.69
CA HIS A 29 -16.33 12.03 13.69
C HIS A 29 -14.96 11.94 12.99
N CYS A 30 -14.63 10.79 12.39
CA CYS A 30 -13.33 10.52 11.76
C CYS A 30 -13.28 10.68 10.23
N ILE A 31 -14.32 11.23 9.58
CA ILE A 31 -14.49 11.12 8.11
C ILE A 31 -13.28 11.67 7.33
N HIS A 32 -12.77 12.83 7.73
CA HIS A 32 -11.62 13.46 7.05
C HIS A 32 -10.35 12.64 7.25
N GLU A 33 -10.07 12.21 8.48
CA GLU A 33 -8.90 11.39 8.80
C GLU A 33 -8.96 10.01 8.11
N MET A 34 -10.14 9.41 7.99
CA MET A 34 -10.38 8.18 7.24
C MET A 34 -10.15 8.36 5.73
N ALA A 35 -10.58 9.49 5.17
CA ALA A 35 -10.33 9.82 3.76
C ALA A 35 -8.83 9.94 3.48
N HIS A 36 -8.08 10.61 4.36
CA HIS A 36 -6.63 10.69 4.27
C HIS A 36 -5.97 9.31 4.40
N ALA A 37 -6.36 8.50 5.39
CA ALA A 37 -5.80 7.16 5.57
C ALA A 37 -6.04 6.26 4.35
N THR A 38 -7.24 6.32 3.77
CA THR A 38 -7.59 5.56 2.57
C THR A 38 -6.76 6.00 1.36
N ALA A 39 -6.61 7.32 1.15
CA ALA A 39 -5.79 7.84 0.08
C ALA A 39 -4.33 7.39 0.21
N THR A 40 -3.77 7.40 1.42
CA THR A 40 -2.40 6.92 1.68
C THR A 40 -2.23 5.44 1.32
N ILE A 41 -3.20 4.59 1.64
CA ILE A 41 -3.19 3.17 1.25
C ILE A 41 -3.18 3.02 -0.27
N ASP A 42 -4.01 3.79 -0.97
CA ASP A 42 -4.09 3.73 -2.43
C ASP A 42 -2.80 4.15 -3.11
N TYR A 43 -2.15 5.21 -2.60
CA TYR A 43 -0.82 5.60 -3.07
C TYR A 43 0.23 4.52 -2.81
N ALA A 44 0.24 3.90 -1.63
CA ALA A 44 1.17 2.81 -1.30
C ALA A 44 0.99 1.61 -2.24
N ARG A 45 -0.26 1.18 -2.48
CA ARG A 45 -0.58 0.08 -3.41
C ARG A 45 -0.21 0.42 -4.84
N ARG A 46 -0.42 1.66 -5.27
CA ARG A 46 0.00 2.12 -6.60
C ARG A 46 1.52 2.04 -6.76
N ALA A 47 2.28 2.58 -5.79
CA ALA A 47 3.74 2.52 -5.83
C ALA A 47 4.25 1.07 -5.90
N ALA A 48 3.68 0.16 -5.10
CA ALA A 48 4.05 -1.25 -5.14
C ALA A 48 3.77 -1.89 -6.51
N ARG A 49 2.64 -1.58 -7.14
CA ARG A 49 2.33 -2.06 -8.51
C ARG A 49 3.34 -1.56 -9.55
N GLU A 50 3.73 -0.29 -9.46
CA GLU A 50 4.71 0.31 -10.37
C GLU A 50 6.09 -0.35 -10.19
N ILE A 51 6.51 -0.60 -8.94
CA ILE A 51 7.76 -1.32 -8.66
C ILE A 51 7.70 -2.77 -9.15
N ASN A 52 6.61 -3.48 -8.93
CA ASN A 52 6.44 -4.86 -9.40
C ASN A 52 6.49 -4.95 -10.93
N ALA A 53 5.92 -3.97 -11.64
CA ALA A 53 6.03 -3.89 -13.09
C ALA A 53 7.48 -3.71 -13.56
N LEU A 54 8.27 -2.90 -12.85
CA LEU A 54 9.70 -2.74 -13.13
C LEU A 54 10.50 -4.02 -12.86
N LEU A 55 10.25 -4.70 -11.75
CA LEU A 55 10.87 -5.98 -11.40
C LEU A 55 10.55 -7.06 -12.44
N ASN A 56 9.30 -7.15 -12.88
CA ASN A 56 8.88 -8.11 -13.91
C ASN A 56 9.56 -7.83 -15.26
N ARG A 57 9.62 -6.57 -15.70
CA ARG A 57 10.33 -6.19 -16.95
C ARG A 57 11.80 -6.58 -16.91
N ARG A 58 12.46 -6.33 -15.77
CA ARG A 58 13.84 -6.78 -15.56
C ARG A 58 13.92 -8.29 -15.71
N ASN A 59 13.12 -9.06 -14.97
CA ASN A 59 13.16 -10.52 -15.01
C ASN A 59 12.89 -11.10 -16.41
N THR A 60 12.03 -10.47 -17.22
CA THR A 60 11.82 -10.88 -18.62
C THR A 60 13.00 -10.54 -19.52
N HIS A 61 13.67 -9.41 -19.31
CA HIS A 61 14.80 -8.98 -20.14
C HIS A 61 16.05 -9.84 -19.95
N TRP A 62 16.25 -10.41 -18.74
CA TRP A 62 17.38 -11.31 -18.46
C TRP A 62 17.10 -12.78 -18.82
N ARG A 63 15.88 -13.11 -19.25
CA ARG A 63 15.48 -14.46 -19.67
C ARG A 63 15.57 -14.69 -21.18
N HIS A 64 15.94 -13.67 -21.96
CA HIS A 64 16.23 -13.71 -23.39
C HIS A 64 17.72 -13.45 -23.63
#